data_AF-A0A1J8QXK1-F1
#
_entry.id   AF-A0A1J8QXK1-F1
#
_cell.length_a   1.000
_cell.length_b   1.000
_cell.length_c   1.000
_cell.angle_alpha   90.00
_cell.angle_beta   90.00
_cell.angle_gamma   90.00
#
_symmetry.space_group_name_H-M   'P 1'
#
loop_
_entity.id
_entity.type
_entity.pdbx_description
1 polymer ?
#
loop_
_entity_poly.entity_id
_entity_poly.type
_entity_poly.pdbx_seq_one_letter_code
_entity_poly.pdbx_strand_id
1 'polypeptide(L)'
;MTPFVQPCDAGIIRCFKAIYRRNFCSRAIELDEAGERNIYKLDILDGITMAKQAWNAVTSETIKHCWDHTEIQSDPTAASDTRPHVDPAAWKIVRTFATT
;
A
#
# COMPACT_ATOMS: atom_id res chain seq x y z
N MET A 1 7.90 -13.75 -4.83
CA MET A 1 6.87 -12.72 -4.67
C MET A 1 7.39 -11.44 -5.28
N THR A 2 6.70 -10.88 -6.27
CA THR A 2 7.15 -9.71 -7.04
C THR A 2 6.59 -8.43 -6.38
N PRO A 3 7.43 -7.55 -5.80
CA PRO A 3 6.97 -6.33 -5.12
C PRO A 3 6.14 -5.41 -6.02
N PHE A 4 6.34 -5.52 -7.34
CA PHE A 4 5.64 -4.75 -8.37
C PHE A 4 4.11 -4.96 -8.36
N VAL A 5 3.62 -6.14 -7.98
CA VAL A 5 2.18 -6.45 -7.94
C VAL A 5 1.60 -6.31 -6.52
N GLN A 6 2.29 -5.63 -5.60
CA GLN A 6 1.84 -5.48 -4.23
C GLN A 6 1.51 -4.02 -3.95
N PRO A 7 0.22 -3.63 -3.82
CA PRO A 7 -0.19 -2.24 -3.58
C PRO A 7 0.46 -1.63 -2.33
N CYS A 8 0.75 -2.47 -1.33
CA CYS A 8 1.49 -2.08 -0.14
C CYS A 8 2.89 -1.53 -0.47
N ASP A 9 3.61 -2.20 -1.38
CA ASP A 9 4.93 -1.83 -1.86
C ASP A 9 4.87 -0.77 -2.98
N ALA A 10 3.73 -0.65 -3.67
CA ALA A 10 3.44 0.37 -4.68
C ALA A 10 3.19 1.78 -4.11
N GLY A 11 3.31 1.97 -2.79
CA GLY A 11 3.36 3.30 -2.19
C GLY A 11 2.60 3.47 -0.87
N ILE A 12 1.69 2.55 -0.51
CA ILE A 12 0.91 2.66 0.74
C ILE A 12 1.84 2.67 1.96
N ILE A 13 2.78 1.71 2.06
CA ILE A 13 3.75 1.65 3.16
C ILE A 13 4.66 2.89 3.16
N ARG A 14 5.04 3.37 1.97
CA ARG A 14 5.89 4.57 1.84
C ARG A 14 5.16 5.80 2.37
N CYS A 15 3.91 6.01 1.97
CA CYS A 15 3.08 7.13 2.42
C CYS A 15 2.88 7.09 3.94
N PHE A 16 2.46 5.93 4.47
CA PHE A 16 2.34 5.70 5.91
C PHE A 16 3.61 6.06 6.67
N LYS A 17 4.78 5.53 6.25
CA LYS A 17 6.07 5.80 6.90
C LYS A 17 6.48 7.27 6.80
N ALA A 18 6.12 7.97 5.73
CA ALA A 18 6.40 9.39 5.58
C ALA A 18 5.58 10.22 6.56
N ILE A 19 4.28 9.94 6.68
CA ILE A 19 3.39 10.63 7.62
C ILE A 19 3.83 10.37 9.07
N TYR A 20 4.13 9.11 9.42
CA TYR A 20 4.64 8.77 10.75
C TYR A 20 5.90 9.56 11.11
N ARG A 21 6.88 9.60 10.21
CA ARG A 21 8.14 10.34 10.43
C ARG A 21 7.91 11.83 10.55
N ARG A 22 7.01 12.41 9.73
CA ARG A 22 6.63 13.82 9.86
C ARG A 22 6.07 14.11 11.25
N ASN A 23 5.12 13.31 11.72
CA ASN A 23 4.52 13.49 13.05
C ASN A 23 5.56 13.34 14.16
N PHE A 24 6.50 12.39 14.02
CA PHE A 24 7.59 12.22 14.97
C PHE A 24 8.50 13.43 15.05
N CYS A 25 8.91 13.99 13.90
CA CYS A 25 9.72 15.20 13.86
C CYS A 25 8.96 16.40 14.44
N SER A 26 7.67 16.57 14.13
CA SER A 26 6.84 17.64 14.70
C SER A 26 6.77 17.55 16.22
N ARG A 27 6.49 16.37 16.78
CA ARG A 27 6.51 16.13 18.24
C ARG A 27 7.88 16.45 18.85
N ALA A 28 8.97 16.07 18.19
CA ALA A 28 10.31 16.34 18.70
C ALA A 28 10.61 17.85 18.77
N ILE A 29 10.16 18.62 17.77
CA ILE A 29 10.27 20.09 17.77
C ILE A 29 9.45 20.69 18.92
N GLU A 30 8.20 20.25 19.10
CA GLU A 30 7.34 20.72 20.19
C GLU A 30 7.94 20.45 21.58
N LEU A 31 8.59 19.29 21.76
CA LEU A 31 9.28 18.96 23.02
C LEU A 31 10.55 19.77 23.23
N ASP A 32 11.29 20.07 22.16
CA ASP A 32 12.48 20.93 22.23
C ASP A 32 12.10 22.36 22.65
N GLU A 33 11.04 22.91 22.05
CA GLU A 33 10.49 24.22 22.40
C GLU A 33 9.97 24.25 23.85
N ALA A 34 9.45 23.12 24.35
CA ALA A 34 9.04 22.97 25.75
C ALA A 34 10.21 22.79 26.74
N GLY A 35 11.45 22.68 26.25
CA GLY A 35 12.66 22.51 27.08
C GLY A 35 12.87 21.10 27.61
N GLU A 36 12.25 20.09 26.99
CA GLU A 36 12.42 18.69 27.39
C GLU A 36 13.82 18.17 27.04
N ARG A 37 14.44 17.44 27.98
CA ARG A 37 15.81 16.94 27.76
C ARG A 37 15.91 15.77 26.78
N ASN A 38 14.84 15.00 26.62
CA ASN A 38 14.84 13.78 25.80
C ASN A 38 13.71 13.80 24.78
N ILE A 39 13.83 14.73 23.83
CA ILE A 39 12.83 15.01 22.78
C ILE A 39 12.54 13.81 21.86
N TYR A 40 13.45 12.83 21.80
CA TYR A 40 13.28 11.61 21.00
C TYR A 40 12.79 10.40 21.79
N LYS A 41 12.57 10.55 23.11
CA LYS A 41 11.96 9.49 23.91
C LYS A 41 10.55 9.23 23.40
N LEU A 42 10.31 7.97 23.03
CA LEU A 42 9.03 7.49 22.54
C LEU A 42 8.72 6.18 23.26
N ASP A 43 7.59 6.15 23.97
CA ASP A 43 7.09 4.90 24.51
C ASP A 43 6.28 4.12 23.46
N ILE A 44 5.96 2.86 23.77
CA ILE A 44 5.23 1.99 22.83
C ILE A 44 3.81 2.51 22.56
N LEU A 45 3.15 3.12 23.57
CA LEU A 45 1.80 3.63 23.44
C LEU A 45 1.76 4.87 22.52
N ASP A 46 2.69 5.79 22.69
CA ASP A 46 2.93 6.94 21.82
C ASP A 46 3.19 6.47 20.39
N GLY A 47 4.10 5.51 20.21
CA GLY A 47 4.43 4.95 18.91
C GLY A 47 3.22 4.33 18.20
N ILE A 48 2.42 3.51 18.90
CA ILE A 48 1.20 2.91 18.34
C ILE A 48 0.15 3.98 18.04
N THR A 49 0.00 4.99 18.90
CA THR A 49 -0.95 6.09 18.69
C THR A 49 -0.59 6.90 17.44
N MET A 50 0.69 7.22 17.26
CA MET A 50 1.19 7.89 16.07
C MET A 50 1.06 7.03 14.81
N ALA A 51 1.27 5.72 14.91
CA ALA A 51 1.03 4.80 13.81
C ALA A 51 -0.44 4.80 13.40
N LYS A 52 -1.38 4.74 14.36
CA LYS A 52 -2.82 4.84 14.09
C LYS A 52 -3.17 6.15 13.40
N GLN A 53 -2.64 7.28 13.87
CA GLN A 53 -2.85 8.59 13.24
C GLN A 53 -2.30 8.63 11.82
N ALA A 54 -1.08 8.12 11.60
CA ALA A 54 -0.46 8.08 10.28
C ALA A 54 -1.25 7.22 9.30
N TRP A 55 -1.77 6.07 9.76
CA TRP A 55 -2.64 5.21 8.95
C TRP A 55 -3.95 5.91 8.57
N ASN A 56 -4.62 6.55 9.53
CA ASN A 56 -5.86 7.28 9.28
C ASN A 56 -5.68 8.48 8.34
N ALA A 57 -4.46 9.00 8.23
CA ALA A 57 -4.13 10.10 7.32
C ALA A 57 -3.75 9.62 5.90
N VAL A 58 -3.53 8.32 5.67
CA VAL A 58 -3.40 7.77 4.32
C VAL A 58 -4.79 7.80 3.67
N THR A 59 -4.91 8.53 2.57
CA THR A 59 -6.22 8.77 1.95
C THR A 59 -6.67 7.59 1.08
N SER A 60 -7.99 7.46 0.90
CA SER A 60 -8.60 6.50 -0.04
C SER A 60 -8.05 6.64 -1.46
N GLU A 61 -7.80 7.87 -1.89
CA GLU A 61 -7.27 8.18 -3.23
C GLU A 61 -5.83 7.70 -3.37
N THR A 62 -5.00 7.86 -2.32
CA THR A 62 -3.63 7.33 -2.30
C THR A 62 -3.64 5.81 -2.39
N ILE A 63 -4.51 5.15 -1.62
CA ILE A 63 -4.67 3.69 -1.67
C ILE A 63 -5.10 3.28 -3.08
N LYS A 64 -6.15 3.89 -3.63
CA LYS A 64 -6.64 3.61 -4.98
C LYS A 64 -5.53 3.75 -6.02
N HIS A 65 -4.81 4.87 -6.02
CA HIS A 65 -3.72 5.12 -6.95
C HIS A 65 -2.62 4.04 -6.86
N CYS A 66 -2.28 3.55 -5.66
CA CYS A 66 -1.34 2.45 -5.50
C CYS A 66 -1.88 1.13 -6.08
N TRP A 67 -3.18 0.86 -5.98
CA TRP A 67 -3.78 -0.30 -6.64
C TRP A 67 -3.79 -0.15 -8.16
N ASP A 68 -4.18 1.02 -8.66
CA ASP A 68 -4.19 1.32 -10.10
C ASP A 68 -2.78 1.15 -10.69
N HIS A 69 -1.75 1.60 -9.97
CA HIS A 69 -0.35 1.44 -10.38
C HIS A 69 0.12 -0.02 -10.50
N THR A 70 -0.50 -0.94 -9.74
CA THR A 70 -0.16 -2.37 -9.85
C THR A 70 -0.84 -3.06 -11.03
N GLU A 71 -1.82 -2.41 -11.68
CA GLU A 71 -2.58 -2.94 -12.83
C GLU A 71 -3.32 -4.27 -12.54
N ILE A 72 -3.55 -4.59 -11.26
CA ILE A 72 -4.26 -5.82 -10.83
C ILE A 72 -5.78 -5.64 -10.85
N GLN A 73 -6.25 -4.39 -10.82
CA GLN A 73 -7.68 -4.11 -10.83
C GLN A 73 -8.27 -4.48 -12.19
N SER A 74 -9.41 -5.20 -12.16
CA SER A 74 -10.17 -5.47 -13.37
C SER A 74 -10.76 -4.17 -13.91
N ASP A 75 -10.62 -3.94 -15.21
CA ASP A 75 -11.21 -2.77 -15.86
C ASP A 75 -12.75 -2.84 -15.75
N PRO A 76 -13.40 -1.94 -14.99
CA PRO A 76 -14.85 -1.98 -14.80
C PRO A 76 -15.63 -1.65 -16.09
N THR A 77 -14.94 -1.10 -17.10
CA THR A 77 -15.48 -0.76 -18.41
C THR A 77 -15.27 -1.87 -19.46
N ALA A 78 -14.46 -2.88 -19.15
CA ALA A 78 -14.38 -4.07 -19.97
C ALA A 78 -15.67 -4.88 -19.76
N ALA A 79 -16.63 -4.69 -20.68
CA ALA A 79 -17.81 -5.53 -20.77
C ALA A 79 -17.41 -7.01 -20.61
N SER A 80 -17.93 -7.66 -19.58
CA SER A 80 -17.71 -9.06 -19.29
C SER A 80 -18.41 -9.91 -20.36
N ASP A 81 -17.81 -10.06 -21.54
CA ASP A 81 -18.30 -11.05 -22.51
C ASP A 81 -17.18 -11.74 -23.28
N THR A 82 -16.13 -12.13 -22.57
CA THR A 82 -15.31 -13.24 -23.03
C THR A 82 -14.95 -14.08 -21.83
N ARG A 83 -15.86 -14.99 -21.50
CA ARG A 83 -15.57 -16.15 -20.67
C ARG A 83 -14.32 -16.83 -21.27
N PRO A 84 -13.17 -16.86 -20.59
CA PRO A 84 -11.92 -17.36 -21.18
C PRO A 84 -11.99 -18.85 -21.54
N HIS A 85 -12.97 -19.58 -20.99
CA HIS A 85 -13.24 -20.97 -21.38
C HIS A 85 -13.86 -21.12 -22.78
N VAL A 86 -14.34 -20.03 -23.39
CA VAL A 86 -15.01 -20.04 -24.69
C VAL A 86 -13.98 -19.93 -25.83
N ASP A 87 -12.73 -19.54 -25.55
CA ASP A 87 -11.66 -19.57 -26.54
C ASP A 87 -11.02 -20.97 -26.63
N PRO A 88 -11.26 -21.74 -27.70
CA PRO A 88 -10.69 -23.07 -27.88
C PRO A 88 -9.17 -23.04 -28.09
N ALA A 89 -8.61 -21.90 -28.52
CA ALA A 89 -7.17 -21.74 -28.71
C ALA A 89 -6.44 -21.61 -27.36
N ALA A 90 -7.03 -20.92 -26.39
CA ALA A 90 -6.50 -20.82 -25.03
C ALA A 90 -6.36 -22.21 -24.35
N TRP A 91 -7.32 -23.11 -24.56
CA TRP A 91 -7.25 -24.49 -24.04
C TRP A 91 -6.14 -25.35 -24.67
N LYS A 92 -5.72 -25.03 -25.90
CA LYS A 92 -4.64 -25.73 -26.58
C LYS A 92 -3.29 -25.48 -25.91
N ILE A 93 -3.08 -24.26 -25.41
CA ILE A 93 -1.88 -23.88 -24.66
C ILE A 93 -1.82 -24.68 -23.35
N VAL A 94 -2.90 -24.70 -22.58
CA VAL A 94 -2.98 -25.42 -21.30
C VAL A 94 -2.76 -26.93 -21.47
N ARG A 95 -3.32 -27.57 -22.50
CA ARG A 95 -3.07 -29.00 -22.77
C ARG A 95 -1.63 -29.30 -23.13
N THR A 96 -0.99 -28.42 -23.91
CA THR A 96 0.41 -28.61 -24.34
C THR A 96 1.35 -28.66 -23.13
N PHE A 97 1.06 -27.86 -22.09
CA PHE A 97 1.82 -27.89 -20.84
C PHE A 97 1.48 -29.06 -19.92
N ALA A 98 0.27 -29.63 -19.99
CA ALA A 98 -0.16 -30.72 -19.11
C ALA A 98 0.25 -32.12 -19.59
N THR A 99 0.64 -32.27 -20.87
CA THR A 99 1.06 -33.55 -21.47
C THR A 99 2.57 -33.69 -21.66
N THR A 100 3.36 -32.78 -21.09
CA THR A 100 4.84 -32.88 -21.03
C THR A 100 5.25 -33.17 -19.61
#